data_AF-A0A7C3LNI8-F1
#
_entry.id   AF-A0A7C3LNI8-F1
#
_cell.length_a   1.000
_cell.length_b   1.000
_cell.length_c   1.000
_cell.angle_alpha   90.00
_cell.angle_beta   90.00
_cell.angle_gamma   90.00
#
_symmetry.space_group_name_H-M   'P 1'
#
loop_
_entity.id
_entity.type
_entity.pdbx_description
1 polymer ?
#
loop_
_entity_poly.entity_id
_entity_poly.type
_entity_poly.pdbx_seq_one_letter_code
_entity_poly.pdbx_strand_id
1 'polypeptide(L)'
;MTLRIYHENEITPELRQELLLRQYALDSEAVRTVETIILDIKMRGEEALREYTLKFDGVKIENLFVTPEEIEHAEKILPENVKDAFRRAADNIKKFHLLQKESLTEKEIEICNTKLGFFYKPVRSAAVYVPGGKASYPSSVLMGSVPASIAGVSEIMLVTPPSKDGGVMPAVLFAARLAGVTKILKAGGAQGVGAAAFLYGAEIIVGPGNRYVTAAKGLLTMMGVVKQDLPAGPSEVIVIADESANPLFIASDMLSQAEHGSDSPALLLTTSKELALKVNDELKKAFEDRPLR
;
A
#
# COMPACT_ATOMS: atom_id res chain seq x y z
N MET A 1 -6.20 0.92 27.47
CA MET A 1 -7.13 1.82 26.75
C MET A 1 -8.52 1.19 26.81
N THR A 2 -9.60 1.96 26.96
CA THR A 2 -10.97 1.42 27.05
C THR A 2 -11.74 1.82 25.79
N LEU A 3 -12.46 0.90 25.16
CA LEU A 3 -13.38 1.25 24.08
C LEU A 3 -14.41 2.25 24.58
N ARG A 4 -14.66 3.29 23.78
CA ARG A 4 -15.83 4.14 23.96
C ARG A 4 -17.02 3.42 23.34
N ILE A 5 -18.02 3.09 24.15
CA ILE A 5 -19.24 2.41 23.72
C ILE A 5 -20.36 3.44 23.70
N TYR A 6 -21.05 3.54 22.56
CA TYR A 6 -22.17 4.45 22.35
C TYR A 6 -23.43 3.62 22.06
N HIS A 7 -24.55 3.96 22.68
CA HIS A 7 -25.84 3.38 22.33
C HIS A 7 -26.52 4.20 21.21
N GLU A 8 -27.28 3.55 20.32
CA GLU A 8 -27.89 4.23 19.17
C GLU A 8 -28.73 5.46 19.55
N ASN A 9 -29.48 5.37 20.65
CA ASN A 9 -30.28 6.46 21.19
C ASN A 9 -29.46 7.64 21.76
N GLU A 10 -28.16 7.46 21.98
CA GLU A 10 -27.21 8.49 22.43
C GLU A 10 -26.49 9.15 21.24
N ILE A 11 -26.56 8.56 20.04
CA ILE A 11 -25.89 9.05 18.84
C ILE A 11 -26.75 10.12 18.17
N THR A 12 -26.50 11.39 18.51
CA THR A 12 -27.10 12.53 17.78
C THR A 12 -26.57 12.61 16.35
N PRO A 13 -27.23 13.34 15.43
CA PRO A 13 -26.71 13.57 14.08
C PRO A 13 -25.29 14.17 14.08
N GLU A 14 -24.99 15.08 14.99
CA GLU A 14 -23.69 15.74 15.14
C GLU A 14 -22.62 14.74 15.62
N LEU A 15 -22.94 13.93 16.64
CA LEU A 15 -22.02 12.89 17.11
C LEU A 15 -21.80 11.82 16.05
N ARG A 16 -22.84 11.44 15.29
CA ARG A 16 -22.71 10.53 14.16
C ARG A 16 -21.73 11.09 13.12
N GLN A 17 -21.87 12.38 12.80
CA GLN A 17 -20.97 13.04 11.88
C GLN A 17 -19.53 13.03 12.42
N GLU A 18 -19.32 13.30 13.71
CA GLU A 18 -18.00 13.24 14.35
C GLU A 18 -17.39 11.82 14.29
N LEU A 19 -18.15 10.78 14.63
CA LEU A 19 -17.69 9.38 14.62
C LEU A 19 -17.35 8.87 13.21
N LEU A 20 -18.06 9.36 12.20
CA LEU A 20 -17.83 9.01 10.79
C LEU A 20 -16.82 9.94 10.11
N LEU A 21 -16.48 11.07 10.73
CA LEU A 21 -15.53 11.99 10.15
C LEU A 21 -14.15 11.35 10.11
N ARG A 22 -13.63 11.16 8.90
CA ARG A 22 -12.22 10.91 8.68
C ARG A 22 -11.58 12.24 8.31
N GLN A 23 -10.53 12.62 9.03
CA GLN A 23 -9.77 13.82 8.68
C GLN A 23 -8.96 13.57 7.40
N TYR A 24 -9.62 13.62 6.24
CA TYR A 24 -8.96 13.80 4.95
C TYR A 24 -8.71 15.30 4.75
N ALA A 25 -8.03 15.95 5.69
CA ALA A 25 -7.58 17.32 5.47
C ALA A 25 -6.48 17.31 4.42
N LEU A 26 -6.51 18.28 3.49
CA LEU A 26 -5.37 18.52 2.61
C LEU A 26 -4.16 18.81 3.49
N ASP A 27 -3.24 17.85 3.56
CA ASP A 27 -2.02 17.97 4.34
C ASP A 27 -1.06 18.98 3.68
N SER A 28 -1.38 20.25 3.88
CA SER A 28 -0.74 21.39 3.21
C SER A 28 0.74 21.51 3.58
N GLU A 29 1.16 20.94 4.70
CA GLU A 29 2.55 20.85 5.10
C GLU A 29 3.27 19.74 4.32
N ALA A 30 2.68 18.55 4.25
CA ALA A 30 3.22 17.45 3.47
C ALA A 30 3.32 17.83 1.98
N VAL A 31 2.29 18.47 1.42
CA VAL A 31 2.30 18.93 0.02
C VAL A 31 3.46 19.89 -0.25
N ARG A 32 3.69 20.90 0.62
CA ARG A 32 4.80 21.85 0.46
C ARG A 32 6.17 21.19 0.52
N THR A 33 6.32 20.24 1.46
CA THR A 33 7.57 19.48 1.61
C THR A 33 7.82 18.60 0.39
N VAL A 34 6.78 17.89 -0.05
CA VAL A 34 6.83 17.02 -1.22
C VAL A 34 7.14 17.80 -2.49
N GLU A 35 6.53 18.97 -2.68
CA GLU A 35 6.78 19.81 -3.86
C GLU A 35 8.28 20.14 -4.00
N THR A 36 8.93 20.51 -2.90
CA THR A 36 10.38 20.78 -2.91
C THR A 36 11.18 19.53 -3.29
N ILE A 37 10.86 18.37 -2.70
CA ILE A 37 11.55 17.10 -3.00
C ILE A 37 11.35 16.72 -4.48
N ILE A 38 10.13 16.80 -4.98
CA ILE A 38 9.78 16.40 -6.34
C ILE A 38 10.47 17.31 -7.37
N LEU A 39 10.51 18.62 -7.12
CA LEU A 39 11.22 19.57 -7.98
C LEU A 39 12.74 19.31 -7.98
N ASP A 40 13.33 19.03 -6.82
CA ASP A 40 14.74 18.65 -6.71
C ASP A 40 15.06 17.39 -7.52
N ILE A 41 14.23 16.35 -7.40
CA ILE A 41 14.40 15.11 -8.18
C ILE A 41 14.30 15.40 -9.68
N LYS A 42 13.36 16.25 -10.10
CA LYS A 42 13.22 16.64 -11.50
C LYS A 42 14.44 17.41 -12.02
N MET A 43 15.04 18.27 -11.22
CA MET A 43 16.17 19.13 -11.63
C MET A 43 17.53 18.46 -11.52
N ARG A 44 17.78 17.72 -10.42
CA ARG A 44 19.09 17.15 -10.06
C ARG A 44 19.17 15.64 -10.25
N GLY A 45 18.05 14.99 -10.57
CA GLY A 45 18.01 13.57 -10.89
C GLY A 45 18.48 12.66 -9.76
N GLU A 46 19.31 11.69 -10.12
CA GLU A 46 19.79 10.64 -9.21
C GLU A 46 20.68 11.16 -8.07
N GLU A 47 21.27 12.36 -8.21
CA GLU A 47 22.03 13.02 -7.15
C GLU A 47 21.12 13.37 -5.97
N ALA A 48 20.03 14.09 -6.23
CA ALA A 48 19.02 14.40 -5.21
C ALA A 48 18.39 13.14 -4.62
N LEU A 49 18.18 12.10 -5.44
CA LEU A 49 17.64 10.82 -4.94
C LEU A 49 18.55 10.19 -3.87
N ARG A 50 19.86 10.18 -4.12
CA ARG A 50 20.85 9.66 -3.15
C ARG A 50 20.94 10.53 -1.90
N GLU A 51 20.90 11.85 -2.05
CA GLU A 51 20.88 12.77 -0.91
C GLU A 51 19.66 12.55 -0.01
N TYR A 52 18.46 12.45 -0.59
CA TYR A 52 17.24 12.22 0.19
C TYR A 52 17.19 10.82 0.81
N THR A 53 17.72 9.82 0.13
CA THR A 53 17.87 8.46 0.69
C THR A 53 18.83 8.48 1.89
N LEU A 54 19.97 9.16 1.78
CA LEU A 54 20.89 9.34 2.91
C LEU A 54 20.23 10.12 4.06
N LYS A 55 19.51 11.20 3.74
CA LYS A 55 18.87 12.08 4.73
C LYS A 55 17.75 11.39 5.50
N PHE A 56 16.87 10.66 4.82
CA PHE A 56 15.65 10.11 5.43
C PHE A 56 15.82 8.64 5.86
N ASP A 57 16.51 7.83 5.06
CA ASP A 57 16.72 6.41 5.35
C ASP A 57 18.02 6.17 6.13
N GLY A 58 18.96 7.13 6.10
CA GLY A 58 20.24 7.06 6.82
C GLY A 58 21.27 6.19 6.12
N VAL A 59 21.09 5.93 4.81
CA VAL A 59 21.86 4.93 4.07
C VAL A 59 22.46 5.57 2.83
N LYS A 60 23.78 5.43 2.67
CA LYS A 60 24.47 5.82 1.44
C LYS A 60 24.34 4.68 0.42
N ILE A 61 23.57 4.91 -0.63
CA ILE A 61 23.36 3.94 -1.71
C ILE A 61 24.28 4.24 -2.89
N GLU A 62 25.16 3.30 -3.22
CA GLU A 62 25.98 3.37 -4.44
C GLU A 62 25.18 2.91 -5.66
N ASN A 63 24.61 1.70 -5.56
CA ASN A 63 23.74 1.12 -6.59
C ASN A 63 22.27 1.35 -6.25
N LEU A 64 21.60 2.23 -7.00
CA LEU A 64 20.17 2.52 -6.79
C LEU A 64 19.27 1.31 -7.06
N PHE A 65 19.71 0.41 -7.92
CA PHE A 65 18.93 -0.77 -8.29
C PHE A 65 19.44 -2.01 -7.58
N VAL A 66 18.50 -2.88 -7.23
CA VAL A 66 18.83 -4.22 -6.75
C VAL A 66 19.47 -5.02 -7.89
N THR A 67 20.57 -5.71 -7.60
CA THR A 67 21.26 -6.56 -8.60
C THR A 67 20.68 -7.97 -8.65
N PRO A 68 20.90 -8.73 -9.74
CA PRO A 68 20.50 -10.14 -9.81
C PRO A 68 21.07 -10.99 -8.66
N GLU A 69 22.30 -10.72 -8.24
CA GLU A 69 22.97 -11.46 -7.16
C GLU A 69 22.28 -11.24 -5.81
N GLU A 70 21.75 -10.03 -5.54
CA GLU A 70 20.97 -9.75 -4.34
C GLU A 70 19.66 -10.56 -4.32
N ILE A 71 19.00 -10.70 -5.48
CA ILE A 71 17.78 -11.49 -5.63
C ILE A 71 18.07 -12.98 -5.41
N GLU A 72 19.14 -13.50 -6.03
CA GLU A 72 19.55 -14.90 -5.85
C GLU A 72 19.93 -15.22 -4.41
N HIS A 73 20.65 -14.31 -3.75
CA HIS A 73 21.01 -14.45 -2.35
C HIS A 73 19.77 -14.48 -1.46
N ALA A 74 18.84 -13.54 -1.66
CA ALA A 74 17.58 -13.49 -0.93
C ALA A 74 16.78 -14.80 -1.03
N GLU A 75 16.71 -15.40 -2.22
CA GLU A 75 15.99 -16.66 -2.44
C GLU A 75 16.62 -17.86 -1.72
N LYS A 76 17.96 -17.87 -1.58
CA LYS A 76 18.70 -18.92 -0.86
C LYS A 76 18.49 -18.85 0.65
N ILE A 77 18.42 -17.64 1.22
CA ILE A 77 18.33 -17.45 2.67
C ILE A 77 16.89 -17.48 3.21
N LEU A 78 15.89 -17.29 2.34
CA LEU A 78 14.49 -17.30 2.76
C LEU A 78 14.05 -18.73 3.10
N PRO A 79 13.45 -18.98 4.29
CA PRO A 79 12.95 -20.29 4.66
C PRO A 79 11.89 -20.83 3.68
N GLU A 80 11.88 -22.15 3.44
CA GLU A 80 10.98 -22.75 2.44
C GLU A 80 9.50 -22.58 2.79
N ASN A 81 9.14 -22.69 4.07
CA ASN A 81 7.77 -22.46 4.53
C ASN A 81 7.28 -21.03 4.24
N VAL A 82 8.19 -20.03 4.28
CA VAL A 82 7.88 -18.64 3.92
C VAL A 82 7.72 -18.49 2.41
N LYS A 83 8.59 -19.14 1.62
CA LYS A 83 8.46 -19.18 0.16
C LYS A 83 7.14 -19.81 -0.27
N ASP A 84 6.74 -20.92 0.35
CA ASP A 84 5.46 -21.59 0.08
C ASP A 84 4.26 -20.72 0.43
N ALA A 85 4.32 -19.95 1.52
CA ALA A 85 3.28 -18.99 1.87
C ALA A 85 3.15 -17.90 0.79
N PHE A 86 4.26 -17.35 0.29
CA PHE A 86 4.24 -16.37 -0.80
C PHE A 86 3.74 -16.95 -2.12
N ARG A 87 4.15 -18.17 -2.49
CA ARG A 87 3.63 -18.87 -3.68
C ARG A 87 2.12 -19.03 -3.61
N ARG A 88 1.60 -19.49 -2.47
CA ARG A 88 0.16 -19.64 -2.24
C ARG A 88 -0.58 -18.31 -2.31
N ALA A 89 -0.04 -17.27 -1.70
CA ALA A 89 -0.62 -15.93 -1.75
C ALA A 89 -0.66 -15.39 -3.20
N ALA A 90 0.45 -15.50 -3.93
CA ALA A 90 0.54 -15.08 -5.32
C ALA A 90 -0.45 -15.85 -6.21
N ASP A 91 -0.60 -17.16 -6.03
CA ASP A 91 -1.54 -17.98 -6.78
C ASP A 91 -2.99 -17.56 -6.53
N ASN A 92 -3.36 -17.30 -5.27
CA ASN A 92 -4.71 -16.83 -4.93
C ASN A 92 -5.00 -15.44 -5.49
N ILE A 93 -4.06 -14.50 -5.36
CA ILE A 93 -4.15 -13.14 -5.93
C ILE A 93 -4.29 -13.24 -7.46
N LYS A 94 -3.49 -14.09 -8.10
CA LYS A 94 -3.51 -14.30 -9.54
C LYS A 94 -4.85 -14.83 -10.03
N LYS A 95 -5.40 -15.86 -9.36
CA LYS A 95 -6.72 -16.41 -9.70
C LYS A 95 -7.81 -15.35 -9.66
N PHE A 96 -7.84 -14.52 -8.62
CA PHE A 96 -8.84 -13.47 -8.49
C PHE A 96 -8.71 -12.37 -9.57
N HIS A 97 -7.49 -11.90 -9.84
CA HIS A 97 -7.29 -10.86 -10.85
C HIS A 97 -7.44 -11.38 -12.30
N LEU A 98 -7.20 -12.67 -12.55
CA LEU A 98 -7.54 -13.31 -13.82
C LEU A 98 -9.05 -13.32 -14.06
N LEU A 99 -9.84 -13.67 -13.03
CA LEU A 99 -11.30 -13.59 -13.10
C LEU A 99 -11.78 -12.17 -13.45
N GLN A 100 -11.17 -11.13 -12.85
CA GLN A 100 -11.46 -9.74 -13.20
C GLN A 100 -11.09 -9.41 -14.65
N LYS A 101 -9.92 -9.86 -15.13
CA LYS A 101 -9.51 -9.65 -16.52
C LYS A 101 -10.45 -10.33 -17.51
N GLU A 102 -10.90 -11.56 -17.21
CA GLU A 102 -11.87 -12.31 -18.04
C GLU A 102 -13.24 -11.62 -18.10
N SER A 103 -13.59 -10.82 -17.10
CA SER A 103 -14.82 -10.01 -17.12
C SER A 103 -14.76 -8.78 -18.05
N LEU A 104 -13.57 -8.37 -18.48
CA LEU A 104 -13.40 -7.25 -19.41
C LEU A 104 -13.89 -7.67 -20.81
N THR A 105 -15.00 -7.07 -21.24
CA THR A 105 -15.59 -7.33 -22.56
C THR A 105 -15.35 -6.16 -23.49
N GLU A 106 -14.51 -6.36 -24.51
CA GLU A 106 -14.37 -5.42 -25.61
C GLU A 106 -15.64 -5.43 -26.45
N LYS A 107 -16.10 -4.26 -26.90
CA LYS A 107 -17.32 -4.13 -27.70
C LYS A 107 -17.07 -3.24 -28.90
N GLU A 108 -17.66 -3.64 -30.03
CA GLU A 108 -17.71 -2.88 -31.27
C GLU A 108 -19.14 -2.88 -31.80
N ILE A 109 -19.57 -1.76 -32.35
CA ILE A 109 -20.87 -1.56 -33.00
C ILE A 109 -20.70 -0.73 -34.28
N GLU A 110 -21.62 -0.89 -35.23
CA GLU A 110 -21.65 -0.08 -36.44
C GLU A 110 -22.72 1.02 -36.32
N ILE A 111 -22.31 2.28 -36.48
CA ILE A 111 -23.18 3.46 -36.50
C ILE A 111 -22.86 4.26 -37.75
N CYS A 112 -23.85 4.53 -38.60
CA CYS A 112 -23.68 5.31 -39.83
C CYS A 112 -22.49 4.81 -40.70
N ASN A 113 -22.41 3.49 -40.93
CA ASN A 113 -21.31 2.84 -41.66
C ASN A 113 -19.90 3.07 -41.04
N THR A 114 -19.82 3.39 -39.75
CA THR A 114 -18.57 3.55 -38.99
C THR A 114 -18.53 2.58 -37.82
N LYS A 115 -17.43 1.85 -37.68
CA LYS A 115 -17.17 0.98 -36.53
C LYS A 115 -16.72 1.81 -35.33
N LEU A 116 -17.45 1.70 -34.23
CA LEU A 116 -17.18 2.38 -32.97
C LEU A 116 -17.13 1.35 -31.85
N GLY A 117 -16.19 1.49 -30.92
CA GLY A 117 -16.00 0.52 -29.87
C GLY A 117 -14.98 0.93 -28.83
N PHE A 118 -14.71 0.03 -27.90
CA PHE A 118 -13.67 0.18 -26.89
C PHE A 118 -12.96 -1.16 -26.67
N PHE A 119 -11.67 -1.06 -26.37
CA PHE A 119 -10.77 -2.18 -26.07
C PHE A 119 -9.88 -1.80 -24.87
N TYR A 120 -9.25 -2.79 -24.24
CA TYR A 120 -8.40 -2.56 -23.08
C TYR A 120 -6.93 -2.80 -23.46
N LYS A 121 -6.04 -1.85 -23.14
CA LYS A 121 -4.60 -2.02 -23.28
C LYS A 121 -3.90 -1.76 -21.95
N PRO A 122 -2.86 -2.54 -21.61
CA PRO A 122 -2.03 -2.23 -20.46
C PRO A 122 -1.30 -0.91 -20.69
N VAL A 123 -1.00 -0.23 -19.58
CA VAL A 123 0.04 0.80 -19.56
C VAL A 123 1.38 0.19 -19.93
N ARG A 124 2.28 0.99 -20.52
CA ARG A 124 3.63 0.52 -20.86
C ARG A 124 4.46 0.25 -19.61
N SER A 125 4.32 1.12 -18.60
CA SER A 125 5.14 1.11 -17.40
C SER A 125 4.33 1.43 -16.15
N ALA A 126 4.51 0.64 -15.10
CA ALA A 126 3.92 0.84 -13.79
C ALA A 126 5.00 0.83 -12.70
N ALA A 127 4.86 1.70 -11.72
CA ALA A 127 5.64 1.65 -10.49
C ALA A 127 4.75 1.21 -9.31
N VAL A 128 5.22 0.22 -8.56
CA VAL A 128 4.58 -0.27 -7.34
C VAL A 128 5.41 0.23 -6.17
N TYR A 129 4.87 1.18 -5.41
CA TYR A 129 5.49 1.63 -4.18
C TYR A 129 5.17 0.66 -3.04
N VAL A 130 6.21 0.20 -2.34
CA VAL A 130 6.09 -0.67 -1.17
C VAL A 130 6.71 0.03 0.03
N PRO A 131 5.92 0.29 1.09
CA PRO A 131 6.45 0.89 2.30
C PRO A 131 7.54 0.03 2.94
N GLY A 132 8.45 0.69 3.64
CA GLY A 132 9.48 0.05 4.43
C GLY A 132 9.95 0.95 5.58
N GLY A 133 11.06 0.59 6.22
CA GLY A 133 11.60 1.31 7.38
C GLY A 133 11.26 0.62 8.69
N LYS A 134 10.14 1.00 9.33
CA LYS A 134 9.74 0.43 10.64
C LYS A 134 9.18 -1.01 10.54
N ALA A 135 8.54 -1.33 9.41
CA ALA A 135 7.99 -2.63 9.11
C ALA A 135 8.14 -2.91 7.61
N SER A 136 7.99 -4.17 7.21
CA SER A 136 8.12 -4.61 5.81
C SER A 136 6.81 -5.16 5.31
N TYR A 137 6.46 -4.81 4.07
CA TYR A 137 5.16 -5.14 3.47
C TYR A 137 5.33 -5.93 2.16
N PRO A 138 5.92 -7.15 2.20
CA PRO A 138 6.08 -7.98 1.01
C PRO A 138 4.73 -8.38 0.38
N SER A 139 3.63 -8.37 1.14
CA SER A 139 2.28 -8.53 0.62
C SER A 139 1.89 -7.44 -0.39
N SER A 140 2.28 -6.18 -0.16
CA SER A 140 2.02 -5.07 -1.07
C SER A 140 2.71 -5.24 -2.42
N VAL A 141 3.87 -5.92 -2.44
CA VAL A 141 4.56 -6.28 -3.70
C VAL A 141 3.64 -7.13 -4.56
N LEU A 142 3.07 -8.20 -3.99
CA LEU A 142 2.17 -9.10 -4.70
C LEU A 142 0.90 -8.37 -5.14
N MET A 143 0.29 -7.59 -4.24
CA MET A 143 -0.96 -6.88 -4.52
C MET A 143 -0.84 -5.86 -5.65
N GLY A 144 0.31 -5.19 -5.80
CA GLY A 144 0.52 -4.24 -6.90
C GLY A 144 1.07 -4.87 -8.18
N SER A 145 1.98 -5.85 -8.06
CA SER A 145 2.76 -6.34 -9.20
C SER A 145 2.08 -7.50 -9.94
N VAL A 146 1.36 -8.37 -9.22
CA VAL A 146 0.61 -9.49 -9.84
C VAL A 146 -0.45 -8.98 -10.83
N PRO A 147 -1.34 -8.01 -10.49
CA PRO A 147 -2.28 -7.47 -11.47
C PRO A 147 -1.59 -6.76 -12.64
N ALA A 148 -0.48 -6.05 -12.42
CA ALA A 148 0.29 -5.42 -13.49
C ALA A 148 0.86 -6.46 -14.47
N SER A 149 1.39 -7.58 -13.96
CA SER A 149 1.87 -8.70 -14.78
C SER A 149 0.72 -9.34 -15.58
N ILE A 150 -0.44 -9.59 -14.95
CA ILE A 150 -1.63 -10.15 -15.61
C ILE A 150 -2.17 -9.21 -16.70
N ALA A 151 -2.15 -7.90 -16.47
CA ALA A 151 -2.55 -6.90 -17.46
C ALA A 151 -1.62 -6.90 -18.68
N GLY A 152 -0.37 -7.33 -18.54
CA GLY A 152 0.64 -7.34 -19.60
C GLY A 152 1.51 -6.08 -19.62
N VAL A 153 1.71 -5.43 -18.47
CA VAL A 153 2.62 -4.29 -18.34
C VAL A 153 4.05 -4.76 -18.58
N SER A 154 4.75 -4.14 -19.53
CA SER A 154 6.11 -4.53 -19.91
C SER A 154 7.19 -4.11 -18.91
N GLU A 155 6.98 -2.99 -18.22
CA GLU A 155 7.92 -2.46 -17.24
C GLU A 155 7.24 -2.32 -15.89
N ILE A 156 7.58 -3.20 -14.95
CA ILE A 156 7.06 -3.16 -13.58
C ILE A 156 8.23 -2.79 -12.66
N MET A 157 8.27 -1.54 -12.23
CA MET A 157 9.24 -1.05 -11.25
C MET A 157 8.69 -1.24 -9.84
N LEU A 158 9.47 -1.84 -8.95
CA LEU A 158 9.21 -1.76 -7.51
C LEU A 158 9.99 -0.58 -6.92
N VAL A 159 9.37 0.22 -6.06
CA VAL A 159 10.00 1.32 -5.34
C VAL A 159 9.88 1.02 -3.85
N THR A 160 11.00 0.82 -3.17
CA THR A 160 11.04 0.49 -1.74
C THR A 160 12.26 1.13 -1.08
N PRO A 161 12.14 1.69 0.15
CA PRO A 161 13.31 2.18 0.86
C PRO A 161 14.31 1.06 1.13
N PRO A 162 15.62 1.36 1.12
CA PRO A 162 16.64 0.39 1.49
C PRO A 162 16.57 0.04 2.97
N SER A 163 17.06 -1.15 3.30
CA SER A 163 17.38 -1.55 4.67
C SER A 163 18.64 -0.82 5.15
N LYS A 164 18.90 -0.85 6.47
CA LYS A 164 20.04 -0.11 7.08
C LYS A 164 21.41 -0.52 6.55
N ASP A 165 21.51 -1.73 6.00
CA ASP A 165 22.69 -2.27 5.33
C ASP A 165 22.78 -1.90 3.84
N GLY A 166 21.82 -1.15 3.29
CA GLY A 166 21.75 -0.79 1.87
C GLY A 166 21.10 -1.85 0.97
N GLY A 167 20.66 -2.98 1.54
CA GLY A 167 19.94 -4.01 0.83
C GLY A 167 18.43 -3.77 0.77
N VAL A 168 17.70 -4.78 0.31
CA VAL A 168 16.24 -4.85 0.41
C VAL A 168 15.89 -6.18 1.09
N MET A 169 14.82 -6.20 1.87
CA MET A 169 14.47 -7.39 2.63
C MET A 169 14.24 -8.62 1.72
N PRO A 170 14.76 -9.80 2.09
CA PRO A 170 14.69 -10.99 1.24
C PRO A 170 13.28 -11.38 0.81
N ALA A 171 12.30 -11.24 1.71
CA ALA A 171 10.89 -11.51 1.41
C ALA A 171 10.32 -10.57 0.33
N VAL A 172 10.73 -9.30 0.31
CA VAL A 172 10.33 -8.33 -0.72
C VAL A 172 10.94 -8.71 -2.06
N LEU A 173 12.22 -9.08 -2.09
CA LEU A 173 12.91 -9.51 -3.30
C LEU A 173 12.32 -10.80 -3.88
N PHE A 174 12.02 -11.78 -3.03
CA PHE A 174 11.37 -13.02 -3.43
C PHE A 174 9.96 -12.76 -4.00
N ALA A 175 9.15 -11.94 -3.32
CA ALA A 175 7.82 -11.57 -3.80
C ALA A 175 7.88 -10.80 -5.14
N ALA A 176 8.88 -9.93 -5.32
CA ALA A 176 9.08 -9.17 -6.54
C ALA A 176 9.40 -10.09 -7.74
N ARG A 177 10.32 -11.05 -7.54
CA ARG A 177 10.65 -12.07 -8.54
C ARG A 177 9.42 -12.89 -8.92
N LEU A 178 8.65 -13.34 -7.92
CA LEU A 178 7.45 -14.14 -8.12
C LEU A 178 6.35 -13.39 -8.87
N ALA A 179 6.23 -12.08 -8.65
CA ALA A 179 5.18 -11.24 -9.24
C ALA A 179 5.57 -10.63 -10.61
N GLY A 180 6.74 -10.94 -11.15
CA GLY A 180 7.18 -10.45 -12.46
C GLY A 180 7.66 -8.99 -12.47
N VAL A 181 8.16 -8.48 -11.33
CA VAL A 181 8.82 -7.17 -11.27
C VAL A 181 10.07 -7.19 -12.14
N THR A 182 10.28 -6.14 -12.95
CA THR A 182 11.40 -6.05 -13.89
C THR A 182 12.60 -5.28 -13.34
N LYS A 183 12.38 -4.33 -12.42
CA LYS A 183 13.43 -3.53 -11.77
C LYS A 183 13.01 -3.11 -10.37
N ILE A 184 13.95 -3.05 -9.43
CA ILE A 184 13.68 -2.66 -8.04
C ILE A 184 14.57 -1.47 -7.68
N LEU A 185 13.95 -0.33 -7.41
CA LEU A 185 14.59 0.91 -6.97
C LEU A 185 14.67 0.95 -5.43
N LYS A 186 15.89 1.13 -4.92
CA LYS A 186 16.23 1.30 -3.50
C LYS A 186 16.02 2.75 -3.07
N ALA A 187 14.78 3.20 -3.06
CA ALA A 187 14.38 4.52 -2.58
C ALA A 187 12.95 4.47 -2.02
N GLY A 188 12.70 5.18 -0.92
CA GLY A 188 11.38 5.34 -0.33
C GLY A 188 10.80 6.73 -0.51
N GLY A 189 9.69 7.01 0.18
CA GLY A 189 9.13 8.34 0.36
C GLY A 189 8.76 9.06 -0.93
N ALA A 190 8.67 10.39 -0.83
CA ALA A 190 8.35 11.26 -1.96
C ALA A 190 9.45 11.25 -3.02
N GLN A 191 10.72 11.07 -2.62
CA GLN A 191 11.86 11.00 -3.54
C GLN A 191 11.81 9.77 -4.45
N GLY A 192 11.43 8.60 -3.92
CA GLY A 192 11.27 7.38 -4.72
C GLY A 192 10.11 7.48 -5.70
N VAL A 193 8.97 8.04 -5.25
CA VAL A 193 7.81 8.32 -6.11
C VAL A 193 8.18 9.32 -7.21
N GLY A 194 8.88 10.40 -6.87
CA GLY A 194 9.36 11.39 -7.83
C GLY A 194 10.32 10.82 -8.86
N ALA A 195 11.22 9.93 -8.44
CA ALA A 195 12.16 9.26 -9.33
C ALA A 195 11.45 8.31 -10.31
N ALA A 196 10.49 7.53 -9.81
CA ALA A 196 9.66 6.66 -10.65
C ALA A 196 8.91 7.45 -11.73
N ALA A 197 8.41 8.64 -11.39
CA ALA A 197 7.74 9.53 -12.34
C ALA A 197 8.72 10.19 -13.33
N PHE A 198 9.67 10.99 -12.84
CA PHE A 198 10.47 11.88 -13.69
C PHE A 198 11.72 11.25 -14.29
N LEU A 199 12.37 10.31 -13.59
CA LEU A 199 13.62 9.72 -14.05
C LEU A 199 13.39 8.40 -14.80
N TYR A 200 12.39 7.64 -14.38
CA TYR A 200 12.14 6.29 -14.90
C TYR A 200 10.82 6.13 -15.66
N GLY A 201 10.04 7.21 -15.78
CA GLY A 201 8.92 7.32 -16.73
C GLY A 201 7.79 6.32 -16.51
N ALA A 202 7.40 6.06 -15.26
CA ALA A 202 6.22 5.26 -14.94
C ALA A 202 4.94 5.99 -15.40
N GLU A 203 4.03 5.30 -16.06
CA GLU A 203 2.75 5.88 -16.50
C GLU A 203 1.70 5.86 -15.38
N ILE A 204 1.83 4.92 -14.45
CA ILE A 204 1.00 4.81 -13.24
C ILE A 204 1.88 4.44 -12.04
N ILE A 205 1.60 5.06 -10.90
CA ILE A 205 2.21 4.71 -9.62
C ILE A 205 1.11 4.23 -8.68
N VAL A 206 1.24 2.99 -8.20
CA VAL A 206 0.29 2.34 -7.29
C VAL A 206 0.95 2.00 -5.96
N GLY A 207 0.12 1.71 -4.97
CA GLY A 207 0.57 1.20 -3.68
C GLY A 207 0.38 2.20 -2.54
N PRO A 208 0.27 1.68 -1.31
CA PRO A 208 0.04 2.48 -0.11
C PRO A 208 1.31 3.20 0.32
N GLY A 209 1.17 4.26 1.12
CA GLY A 209 2.32 4.92 1.72
C GLY A 209 1.89 5.88 2.82
N ASN A 210 2.88 6.49 3.47
CA ASN A 210 2.60 7.53 4.45
C ASN A 210 2.07 8.82 3.78
N ARG A 211 1.70 9.81 4.59
CA ARG A 211 1.18 11.10 4.13
C ARG A 211 2.03 11.77 3.03
N TYR A 212 3.35 11.63 3.07
CA TYR A 212 4.26 12.22 2.06
C TYR A 212 4.23 11.47 0.73
N VAL A 213 4.11 10.13 0.75
CA VAL A 213 3.95 9.31 -0.46
C VAL A 213 2.61 9.60 -1.12
N THR A 214 1.53 9.67 -0.33
CA THR A 214 0.20 10.01 -0.82
C THR A 214 0.16 11.42 -1.42
N ALA A 215 0.78 12.41 -0.75
CA ALA A 215 0.90 13.77 -1.28
C ALA A 215 1.75 13.82 -2.57
N ALA A 216 2.82 13.01 -2.67
CA ALA A 216 3.65 12.92 -3.88
C ALA A 216 2.89 12.38 -5.09
N LYS A 217 2.17 11.25 -4.92
CA LYS A 217 1.32 10.69 -5.97
C LYS A 217 0.23 11.67 -6.41
N GLY A 218 -0.40 12.34 -5.43
CA GLY A 218 -1.40 13.38 -5.67
C GLY A 218 -0.86 14.56 -6.48
N LEU A 219 0.28 15.13 -6.06
CA LEU A 219 0.92 16.25 -6.74
C LEU A 219 1.31 15.89 -8.18
N LEU A 220 1.95 14.73 -8.39
CA LEU A 220 2.36 14.29 -9.73
C LEU A 220 1.18 14.01 -10.65
N THR A 221 0.07 13.49 -10.10
CA THR A 221 -1.18 13.30 -10.84
C THR A 221 -1.79 14.63 -11.24
N MET A 222 -1.82 15.60 -10.32
CA MET A 222 -2.30 16.97 -10.60
C MET A 222 -1.46 17.67 -11.66
N MET A 223 -0.15 17.42 -11.71
CA MET A 223 0.76 17.91 -12.75
C MET A 223 0.61 17.17 -14.09
N GLY A 224 -0.21 16.11 -14.18
CA GLY A 224 -0.40 15.31 -15.39
C GLY A 224 0.81 14.44 -15.77
N VAL A 225 1.72 14.17 -14.83
CA VAL A 225 2.98 13.43 -15.09
C VAL A 225 2.74 11.92 -15.05
N VAL A 226 1.98 11.46 -14.07
CA VAL A 226 1.65 10.04 -13.86
C VAL A 226 0.19 9.88 -13.48
N LYS A 227 -0.37 8.71 -13.71
CA LYS A 227 -1.61 8.28 -13.07
C LYS A 227 -1.31 7.74 -11.68
N GLN A 228 -2.32 7.74 -10.82
CA GLN A 228 -2.29 6.99 -9.56
C GLN A 228 -3.52 6.08 -9.47
N ASP A 229 -3.44 5.10 -8.58
CA ASP A 229 -4.57 4.35 -8.06
C ASP A 229 -5.46 5.25 -7.17
N LEU A 230 -5.95 4.74 -6.04
CA LEU A 230 -6.72 5.54 -5.09
C LEU A 230 -5.78 6.25 -4.11
N PRO A 231 -6.15 7.47 -3.64
CA PRO A 231 -5.48 8.08 -2.50
C PRO A 231 -5.55 7.12 -1.31
N ALA A 232 -4.40 6.58 -0.92
CA ALA A 232 -4.31 5.70 0.25
C ALA A 232 -4.36 6.58 1.52
N GLY A 233 -5.42 6.40 2.31
CA GLY A 233 -5.53 6.92 3.67
C GLY A 233 -4.98 5.93 4.70
N PRO A 234 -5.06 6.28 6.00
CA PRO A 234 -4.80 5.34 7.08
C PRO A 234 -5.66 4.08 6.93
N SER A 235 -5.13 2.96 7.40
CA SER A 235 -5.81 1.68 7.34
C SER A 235 -6.98 1.68 8.34
N GLU A 236 -8.17 1.22 7.95
CA GLU A 236 -9.34 1.19 8.83
C GLU A 236 -10.10 -0.14 8.77
N VAL A 237 -10.83 -0.46 9.84
CA VAL A 237 -11.70 -1.64 9.91
C VAL A 237 -13.00 -1.33 10.64
N ILE A 238 -14.12 -1.85 10.12
CA ILE A 238 -15.42 -1.85 10.79
C ILE A 238 -15.87 -3.30 10.90
N VAL A 239 -15.97 -3.80 12.13
CA VAL A 239 -16.52 -5.12 12.42
C VAL A 239 -18.01 -4.97 12.71
N ILE A 240 -18.85 -5.72 12.00
CA ILE A 240 -20.30 -5.78 12.24
C ILE A 240 -20.59 -7.16 12.82
N ALA A 241 -21.15 -7.22 14.03
CA ALA A 241 -21.32 -8.47 14.75
C ALA A 241 -22.62 -8.49 15.58
N ASP A 242 -23.34 -9.60 15.50
CA ASP A 242 -24.45 -9.90 16.41
C ASP A 242 -23.96 -10.68 17.64
N GLU A 243 -24.87 -10.98 18.58
CA GLU A 243 -24.60 -11.70 19.82
C GLU A 243 -23.98 -13.11 19.64
N SER A 244 -24.03 -13.70 18.44
CA SER A 244 -23.44 -15.02 18.17
C SER A 244 -21.93 -14.98 17.95
N ALA A 245 -21.38 -13.78 17.71
CA ALA A 245 -19.98 -13.62 17.36
C ALA A 245 -19.04 -13.83 18.54
N ASN A 246 -17.84 -14.36 18.26
CA ASN A 246 -16.82 -14.60 19.26
C ASN A 246 -16.10 -13.28 19.64
N PRO A 247 -16.17 -12.84 20.92
CA PRO A 247 -15.53 -11.59 21.35
C PRO A 247 -14.02 -11.55 21.10
N LEU A 248 -13.32 -12.69 21.23
CA LEU A 248 -11.88 -12.78 21.02
C LEU A 248 -11.49 -12.54 19.56
N PHE A 249 -12.29 -13.06 18.62
CA PHE A 249 -12.03 -12.88 17.20
C PHE A 249 -12.25 -11.43 16.79
N ILE A 250 -13.34 -10.81 17.24
CA ILE A 250 -13.60 -9.38 17.01
C ILE A 250 -12.46 -8.52 17.56
N ALA A 251 -12.04 -8.75 18.80
CA ALA A 251 -10.94 -8.00 19.40
C ALA A 251 -9.64 -8.17 18.57
N SER A 252 -9.36 -9.39 18.11
CA SER A 252 -8.20 -9.68 17.26
C SER A 252 -8.26 -8.96 15.91
N ASP A 253 -9.43 -8.96 15.25
CA ASP A 253 -9.64 -8.28 13.97
C ASP A 253 -9.48 -6.75 14.12
N MET A 254 -10.03 -6.17 15.19
CA MET A 254 -9.89 -4.75 15.49
C MET A 254 -8.42 -4.37 15.73
N LEU A 255 -7.69 -5.17 16.52
CA LEU A 255 -6.27 -4.94 16.80
C LEU A 255 -5.39 -5.13 15.57
N SER A 256 -5.74 -6.07 14.69
CA SER A 256 -4.99 -6.32 13.45
C SER A 256 -4.86 -5.09 12.57
N GLN A 257 -5.84 -4.19 12.64
CA GLN A 257 -5.80 -2.92 11.92
C GLN A 257 -5.24 -1.78 12.77
N ALA A 258 -5.55 -1.74 14.07
CA ALA A 258 -5.06 -0.69 14.95
C ALA A 258 -3.51 -0.69 15.06
N GLU A 259 -2.86 -1.84 14.91
CA GLU A 259 -1.40 -1.95 14.96
C GLU A 259 -0.67 -1.28 13.78
N HIS A 260 -1.38 -0.91 12.70
CA HIS A 260 -0.77 -0.23 11.55
C HIS A 260 -0.32 1.20 11.86
N GLY A 261 -0.95 1.89 12.79
CA GLY A 261 -0.60 3.26 13.15
C GLY A 261 -1.59 3.91 14.11
N SER A 262 -1.13 4.95 14.81
CA SER A 262 -1.95 5.72 15.76
C SER A 262 -3.16 6.41 15.12
N ASP A 263 -3.17 6.52 13.80
CA ASP A 263 -4.22 7.09 12.96
C ASP A 263 -5.14 6.03 12.31
N SER A 264 -5.00 4.74 12.67
CA SER A 264 -5.79 3.63 12.10
C SER A 264 -7.04 3.34 12.94
N PRO A 265 -8.25 3.74 12.52
CA PRO A 265 -9.46 3.52 13.31
C PRO A 265 -9.96 2.08 13.20
N ALA A 266 -10.38 1.52 14.33
CA ALA A 266 -11.08 0.25 14.42
C ALA A 266 -12.43 0.43 15.13
N LEU A 267 -13.52 0.07 14.46
CA LEU A 267 -14.90 0.26 14.93
C LEU A 267 -15.61 -1.09 15.05
N LEU A 268 -16.45 -1.21 16.07
CA LEU A 268 -17.38 -2.34 16.24
C LEU A 268 -18.82 -1.79 16.21
N LEU A 269 -19.62 -2.32 15.29
CA LEU A 269 -21.07 -2.13 15.25
C LEU A 269 -21.73 -3.43 15.70
N THR A 270 -22.49 -3.40 16.78
CA THR A 270 -23.14 -4.61 17.31
C THR A 270 -24.54 -4.36 17.82
N THR A 271 -25.39 -5.38 17.66
CA THR A 271 -26.74 -5.45 18.22
C THR A 271 -26.75 -5.79 19.71
N SER A 272 -25.61 -6.18 20.28
CA SER A 272 -25.52 -6.69 21.66
C SER A 272 -24.59 -5.85 22.53
N LYS A 273 -25.16 -5.22 23.57
CA LYS A 273 -24.40 -4.53 24.61
C LYS A 273 -23.44 -5.47 25.33
N GLU A 274 -23.89 -6.69 25.61
CA GLU A 274 -23.06 -7.68 26.30
C GLU A 274 -21.84 -8.07 25.47
N LEU A 275 -22.01 -8.22 24.15
CA LEU A 275 -20.89 -8.48 23.25
C LEU A 275 -19.88 -7.33 23.25
N ALA A 276 -20.34 -6.07 23.16
CA ALA A 276 -19.45 -4.91 23.20
C ALA A 276 -18.58 -4.86 24.47
N LEU A 277 -19.16 -5.21 25.63
CA LEU A 277 -18.44 -5.28 26.90
C LEU A 277 -17.42 -6.42 26.90
N LYS A 278 -17.78 -7.61 26.42
CA LYS A 278 -16.86 -8.75 26.31
C LYS A 278 -15.69 -8.44 25.38
N VAL A 279 -15.94 -7.80 24.24
CA VAL A 279 -14.87 -7.37 23.31
C VAL A 279 -13.94 -6.37 23.98
N ASN A 280 -14.48 -5.40 24.73
CA ASN A 280 -13.67 -4.43 25.48
C ASN A 280 -12.77 -5.11 26.52
N ASP A 281 -13.23 -6.18 27.16
CA ASP A 281 -12.41 -6.93 28.11
C ASP A 281 -11.32 -7.76 27.42
N GLU A 282 -11.60 -8.37 26.26
CA GLU A 282 -10.57 -9.04 25.45
C GLU A 282 -9.50 -8.07 24.93
N LEU A 283 -9.90 -6.85 24.52
CA LEU A 283 -8.95 -5.80 24.14
C LEU A 283 -8.04 -5.39 25.30
N LYS A 284 -8.57 -5.24 26.52
CA LYS A 284 -7.75 -4.91 27.70
C LYS A 284 -6.69 -5.99 27.94
N LYS A 285 -7.08 -7.26 27.91
CA LYS A 285 -6.14 -8.39 28.07
C LYS A 285 -5.05 -8.35 27.00
N ALA A 286 -5.43 -8.13 25.74
CA ALA A 286 -4.48 -8.06 24.64
C ALA A 286 -3.45 -6.92 24.79
N PHE A 287 -3.86 -5.76 25.31
CA PHE A 287 -2.94 -4.65 25.60
C PHE A 287 -2.02 -4.92 26.79
N GLU A 288 -2.48 -5.68 27.80
CA GLU A 288 -1.61 -6.14 28.89
C GLU A 288 -0.53 -7.10 28.37
N ASP A 289 -0.92 -8.03 27.50
CA ASP A 289 0.00 -9.00 26.91
C ASP A 289 0.95 -8.38 25.87
N ARG A 290 0.50 -7.33 25.16
CA ARG A 290 1.22 -6.73 24.02
C ARG A 290 1.16 -5.20 24.05
N PRO A 291 1.81 -4.53 25.03
CA PRO A 291 1.66 -3.08 25.25
C PRO A 291 2.25 -2.18 24.17
N LEU A 292 3.07 -2.72 23.26
CA LEU A 292 3.70 -2.00 22.15
C LEU A 292 2.96 -2.16 20.81
N ARG A 293 1.84 -2.91 20.80
CA ARG A 293 0.92 -3.03 19.66
C ARG A 293 -0.32 -2.19 19.90
#